data_AF-A0AA36IBM8-F1
#
_entry.id   AF-A0AA36IBM8-F1
#
_cell.length_a   1.000
_cell.length_b   1.000
_cell.length_c   1.000
_cell.angle_alpha   90.00
_cell.angle_beta   90.00
_cell.angle_gamma   90.00
#
_symmetry.space_group_name_H-M   'P 1'
#
loop_
_entity.id
_entity.type
_entity.pdbx_description
1 polymer ?
#
loop_
_entity_poly.entity_id
_entity_poly.type
_entity_poly.pdbx_seq_one_letter_code
_entity_poly.pdbx_strand_id
1 'polypeptide(L)'
;MRKQRLHEEVSSCTFRPNCIATVRKDDVEILTPAGSTRTEVLYSRGLADKERRQAKVLEGEKAKTTAEVRGCTFQPNLCKSVKSYHKVHEASAQVPRGFYETRQRMRAANEMRERVKQQREDRMARIQATSPYQASGAASTPATAEVRAGRSPGASPGPEDRVRRSSPKSQPRRQRSAGHATARERREGPTAQRLSYTPPRSSSLPPEAKEPEDEREGMGGAPAEGAPDNAEGNAEELPDDQPMLYVDVNITPGQPPKRIILFQGQSISEVAADFAANHMLTPALAQKLHALLREVALKQELRTK
;
A
#
# COMPACT_ATOMS: atom_id res chain seq x y z
N MET A 1 8.20 -20.65 66.27
CA MET A 1 8.94 -19.39 66.06
C MET A 1 9.31 -19.12 64.60
N ARG A 2 10.16 -19.91 63.93
CA ARG A 2 10.62 -19.58 62.54
C ARG A 2 9.49 -19.45 61.50
N LYS A 3 8.42 -20.25 61.62
CA LYS A 3 7.25 -20.18 60.73
C LYS A 3 6.42 -18.89 60.91
N GLN A 4 6.31 -18.38 62.14
CA GLN A 4 5.57 -17.15 62.41
C GLN A 4 6.31 -15.92 61.85
N ARG A 5 7.64 -15.89 61.99
CA ARG A 5 8.48 -14.81 61.45
C ARG A 5 8.39 -14.70 59.91
N LEU A 6 8.41 -15.83 59.20
CA LEU A 6 8.22 -15.83 57.74
C LEU A 6 6.83 -15.32 57.34
N HIS A 7 5.79 -15.62 58.11
CA HIS A 7 4.46 -15.13 57.82
C HIS A 7 4.33 -13.61 58.04
N GLU A 8 4.95 -13.08 59.09
CA GLU A 8 5.05 -11.63 59.34
C GLU A 8 5.83 -10.92 58.23
N GLU A 9 6.94 -11.50 57.77
CA GLU A 9 7.73 -10.94 56.65
C GLU A 9 6.92 -10.91 55.33
N VAL A 10 6.14 -11.96 55.02
CA VAL A 10 5.29 -11.99 53.82
C VAL A 10 4.10 -11.05 53.94
N SER A 11 3.50 -10.94 55.12
CA SER A 11 2.31 -10.10 55.34
C SER A 11 2.62 -8.60 55.41
N SER A 12 3.81 -8.22 55.89
CA SER A 12 4.30 -6.84 55.90
C SER A 12 4.92 -6.40 54.57
N CYS A 13 5.12 -7.32 53.62
CA CYS A 13 5.59 -6.98 52.28
C CYS A 13 4.51 -6.18 51.53
N THR A 14 4.73 -4.87 51.38
CA THR A 14 3.87 -3.95 50.63
C THR A 14 4.01 -4.11 49.11
N PHE A 15 5.05 -4.80 48.66
CA PHE A 15 5.22 -5.20 47.27
C PHE A 15 4.34 -6.42 46.99
N ARG A 16 3.08 -6.15 46.64
CA ARG A 16 2.16 -7.15 46.08
C ARG A 16 2.17 -6.98 44.56
N PRO A 17 3.13 -7.59 43.83
CA PRO A 17 3.07 -7.55 42.38
C PRO A 17 1.72 -8.12 42.00
N ASN A 18 0.96 -7.35 41.22
CA ASN A 18 -0.37 -7.75 40.80
C ASN A 18 -0.19 -8.86 39.76
N CYS A 19 0.05 -10.08 40.23
CA CYS A 19 0.30 -11.28 39.42
C CYS A 19 -1.01 -11.86 38.86
N ILE A 20 -2.11 -11.10 38.87
CA ILE A 20 -3.27 -11.41 38.06
C ILE A 20 -2.79 -11.26 36.63
N ALA A 21 -2.32 -12.36 36.03
CA ALA A 21 -2.16 -12.46 34.60
C ALA A 21 -3.54 -12.11 34.04
N THR A 22 -3.69 -10.88 33.55
CA THR A 22 -4.87 -10.50 32.81
C THR A 22 -4.85 -11.41 31.61
N VAL A 23 -5.59 -12.51 31.68
CA VAL A 23 -5.88 -13.38 30.55
C VAL A 23 -6.49 -12.42 29.55
N ARG A 24 -5.70 -12.03 28.55
CA ARG A 24 -6.21 -11.16 27.50
C ARG A 24 -7.31 -12.01 26.87
N LYS A 25 -8.55 -11.53 26.92
CA LYS A 25 -9.71 -12.21 26.30
C LYS A 25 -9.54 -12.43 24.79
N ASP A 26 -8.44 -11.96 24.22
CA ASP A 26 -7.97 -12.27 22.88
C ASP A 26 -7.06 -13.51 22.85
N ASP A 27 -7.29 -14.52 23.69
CA ASP A 27 -6.89 -15.89 23.37
C ASP A 27 -7.77 -16.35 22.22
N VAL A 28 -7.55 -15.74 21.06
CA VAL A 28 -7.87 -16.34 19.77
C VAL A 28 -7.11 -17.65 19.82
N GLU A 29 -7.85 -18.73 19.96
CA GLU A 29 -7.32 -20.09 19.95
C GLU A 29 -6.59 -20.26 18.61
N ILE A 30 -5.27 -19.99 18.61
CA ILE A 30 -4.44 -20.11 17.43
C ILE A 30 -4.32 -21.61 17.22
N LEU A 31 -5.26 -22.17 16.46
CA LEU A 31 -5.21 -23.53 15.95
C LEU A 31 -3.90 -23.68 15.18
N THR A 32 -2.87 -24.18 15.88
CA THR A 32 -1.63 -24.56 15.25
C THR A 32 -1.94 -25.68 14.28
N PRO A 33 -1.67 -25.50 12.98
CA PRO A 33 -1.92 -26.56 12.01
C PRO A 33 -1.18 -27.83 12.42
N ALA A 34 -1.85 -28.97 12.32
CA ALA A 34 -1.24 -30.27 12.57
C ALA A 34 -0.02 -30.43 11.63
N GLY A 35 1.14 -30.76 12.21
CA GLY A 35 2.40 -30.91 11.47
C GLY A 35 3.31 -29.68 11.44
N SER A 36 2.89 -28.52 11.97
CA SER A 36 3.78 -27.35 12.08
C SER A 36 4.83 -27.54 13.18
N THR A 37 6.08 -27.16 12.88
CA THR A 37 7.15 -27.23 13.89
C THR A 37 7.01 -26.10 14.90
N ARG A 38 7.42 -26.31 16.17
CA ARG A 38 7.36 -25.27 17.22
C ARG A 38 8.01 -23.95 16.78
N THR A 39 9.11 -24.02 16.05
CA THR A 39 9.84 -22.86 15.53
C THR A 39 9.04 -22.08 14.49
N GLU A 40 8.34 -22.78 13.61
CA GLU A 40 7.48 -22.19 12.58
C GLU A 40 6.27 -21.48 13.20
N VAL A 41 5.68 -22.07 14.23
CA VAL A 41 4.59 -21.43 15.01
C VAL A 41 5.06 -20.12 15.64
N LEU A 42 6.25 -20.11 16.26
CA LEU A 42 6.82 -18.90 16.85
C LEU A 42 7.13 -17.83 15.81
N TYR A 43 7.65 -18.22 14.64
CA TYR A 43 7.95 -17.29 13.55
C TYR A 43 6.66 -16.68 12.98
N SER A 44 5.65 -17.50 12.72
CA SER A 44 4.34 -17.07 12.23
C SER A 44 3.66 -16.10 13.19
N ARG A 45 3.73 -16.39 14.50
CA ARG A 45 3.25 -15.48 15.54
C ARG A 45 4.00 -14.15 15.53
N GLY A 46 5.32 -14.17 15.36
CA GLY A 46 6.14 -12.96 15.25
C GLY A 46 5.79 -12.09 14.04
N LEU A 47 5.49 -12.71 12.90
CA LEU A 47 5.00 -12.01 11.70
C LEU A 47 3.62 -11.39 11.94
N ALA A 48 2.68 -12.15 12.51
CA ALA A 48 1.34 -11.68 12.83
C ALA A 48 1.38 -10.50 13.82
N ASP A 49 2.25 -10.54 14.83
CA ASP A 49 2.43 -9.44 15.77
C ASP A 49 3.05 -8.19 15.10
N LYS A 50 4.00 -8.39 14.20
CA LYS A 50 4.60 -7.30 13.41
C LYS A 50 3.57 -6.64 12.51
N GLU A 51 2.77 -7.43 11.80
CA GLU A 51 1.67 -6.96 10.96
C GLU A 51 0.62 -6.20 11.78
N ARG A 52 0.20 -6.75 12.92
CA ARG A 52 -0.73 -6.09 13.84
C ARG A 52 -0.21 -4.72 14.31
N ARG A 53 1.09 -4.60 14.59
CA ARG A 53 1.72 -3.31 14.94
C ARG A 53 1.72 -2.34 13.76
N GLN A 54 2.05 -2.81 12.57
CA GLN A 54 2.01 -1.98 11.36
C GLN A 54 0.60 -1.49 11.05
N ALA A 55 -0.40 -2.37 11.16
CA ALA A 55 -1.81 -2.02 11.00
C ALA A 55 -2.24 -0.92 11.98
N LYS A 56 -1.87 -1.02 13.26
CA LYS A 56 -2.15 0.03 14.27
C LYS A 56 -1.48 1.37 13.94
N VAL A 57 -0.26 1.35 13.41
CA VAL A 57 0.44 2.57 12.98
C VAL A 57 -0.28 3.22 11.81
N LEU A 58 -0.63 2.43 10.77
CA LEU A 58 -1.37 2.92 9.61
C LEU A 58 -2.76 3.45 9.99
N GLU A 59 -3.46 2.76 10.89
CA GLU A 59 -4.75 3.23 11.41
C GLU A 59 -4.59 4.55 12.18
N GLY A 60 -3.55 4.68 13.01
CA GLY A 60 -3.23 5.93 13.69
C GLY A 60 -2.90 7.08 12.74
N GLU A 61 -2.15 6.82 11.67
CA GLU A 61 -1.88 7.80 10.61
C GLU A 61 -3.15 8.21 9.85
N LYS A 62 -4.01 7.24 9.53
CA LYS A 62 -5.33 7.51 8.92
C LYS A 62 -6.24 8.30 9.86
N ALA A 63 -6.23 7.99 11.15
CA ALA A 63 -7.00 8.73 12.16
C ALA A 63 -6.49 10.17 12.29
N LYS A 64 -5.17 10.40 12.24
CA LYS A 64 -4.59 11.74 12.25
C LYS A 64 -4.96 12.54 11.01
N THR A 65 -4.78 11.98 9.82
CA THR A 65 -5.11 12.67 8.56
C THR A 65 -6.60 12.98 8.48
N THR A 66 -7.47 12.08 8.90
CA THR A 66 -8.93 12.34 8.95
C THR A 66 -9.30 13.38 9.99
N ALA A 67 -8.63 13.42 11.15
CA ALA A 67 -8.83 14.47 12.16
C ALA A 67 -8.37 15.84 11.65
N GLU A 68 -7.23 15.91 10.95
CA GLU A 68 -6.73 17.13 10.31
C GLU A 68 -7.71 17.64 9.24
N VAL A 69 -8.24 16.75 8.39
CA VAL A 69 -9.25 17.10 7.39
C VAL A 69 -10.55 17.58 8.04
N ARG A 70 -11.02 16.92 9.11
CA ARG A 70 -12.21 17.35 9.85
C ARG A 70 -12.03 18.73 10.52
N GLY A 71 -10.81 19.03 10.99
CA GLY A 71 -10.48 20.33 11.57
C GLY A 71 -10.21 21.43 10.54
N CYS A 72 -10.12 21.08 9.25
CA CYS A 72 -9.86 22.03 8.19
C CYS A 72 -11.13 22.85 7.87
N THR A 73 -11.07 24.16 8.11
CA THR A 73 -12.12 25.12 7.74
C THR A 73 -12.13 25.42 6.24
N PHE A 74 -11.04 25.08 5.53
CA PHE A 74 -10.94 25.19 4.09
C PHE A 74 -11.52 23.93 3.44
N GLN A 75 -12.80 24.00 3.06
CA GLN A 75 -13.50 22.97 2.31
C GLN A 75 -13.64 23.42 0.85
N PRO A 76 -12.60 23.25 0.00
CA PRO A 76 -12.71 23.61 -1.39
C PRO A 76 -13.80 22.76 -2.04
N ASN A 77 -14.71 23.39 -2.77
CA ASN A 77 -15.75 22.70 -3.52
C ASN A 77 -15.12 21.92 -4.67
N LEU A 78 -14.71 20.67 -4.43
CA LEU A 78 -14.08 19.80 -5.44
C LEU A 78 -15.00 19.61 -6.66
N CYS A 79 -16.33 19.63 -6.47
CA CYS A 79 -17.31 19.54 -7.55
C CYS A 79 -17.25 20.72 -8.54
N LYS A 80 -16.81 21.91 -8.10
CA LYS A 80 -16.66 23.09 -8.99
C LYS A 80 -15.28 23.12 -9.68
N SER A 81 -14.29 22.41 -9.12
CA SER A 81 -12.91 22.36 -9.62
C SER A 81 -12.75 21.55 -10.91
N VAL A 82 -13.57 20.53 -11.15
CA VAL A 82 -13.44 19.67 -12.33
C VAL A 82 -13.71 20.46 -13.62
N LYS A 83 -14.70 21.36 -13.61
CA LYS A 83 -15.02 22.23 -14.76
C LYS A 83 -13.96 23.32 -14.99
N SER A 84 -13.28 23.81 -13.95
CA SER A 84 -12.20 24.81 -14.14
C SER A 84 -10.90 24.18 -14.61
N TYR A 85 -10.62 22.91 -14.25
CA TYR A 85 -9.37 22.24 -14.64
C TYR A 85 -9.29 22.00 -16.15
N HIS A 86 -10.39 21.64 -16.80
CA HIS A 86 -10.42 21.47 -18.26
C HIS A 86 -10.30 22.79 -19.02
N LYS A 87 -10.87 23.89 -18.50
CA LYS A 87 -10.85 25.20 -19.18
C LYS A 87 -9.46 25.87 -19.20
N VAL A 88 -8.56 25.49 -18.29
CA VAL A 88 -7.20 26.07 -18.23
C VAL A 88 -6.21 25.31 -19.12
N HIS A 89 -6.50 24.08 -19.52
CA HIS A 89 -5.56 23.29 -20.34
C HIS A 89 -5.58 23.70 -21.83
N GLU A 90 -6.60 24.45 -22.26
CA GLU A 90 -6.81 24.82 -23.66
C GLU A 90 -6.28 26.22 -24.00
N ALA A 91 -6.21 27.12 -23.00
CA ALA A 91 -5.41 28.32 -23.11
C ALA A 91 -3.99 27.98 -22.64
N SER A 92 -3.01 28.03 -23.54
CA SER A 92 -1.58 27.95 -23.21
C SER A 92 -1.17 29.13 -22.33
N ALA A 93 -1.61 29.12 -21.07
CA ALA A 93 -1.25 30.12 -20.08
C ALA A 93 0.27 30.15 -20.01
N GLN A 94 0.84 31.30 -20.35
CA GLN A 94 2.27 31.49 -20.48
C GLN A 94 2.92 31.13 -19.13
N VAL A 95 3.54 29.95 -19.10
CA VAL A 95 4.12 29.40 -17.87
C VAL A 95 5.27 30.31 -17.44
N PRO A 96 5.32 30.76 -16.17
CA PRO A 96 6.40 31.61 -15.69
C PRO A 96 7.78 30.99 -15.96
N ARG A 97 8.72 31.82 -16.41
CA ARG A 97 10.10 31.41 -16.67
C ARG A 97 10.69 30.75 -15.41
N GLY A 98 11.29 29.56 -15.52
CA GLY A 98 11.84 28.82 -14.39
C GLY A 98 10.92 27.72 -13.81
N PHE A 99 9.64 27.66 -14.20
CA PHE A 99 8.69 26.67 -13.68
C PHE A 99 9.11 25.23 -14.03
N TYR A 100 9.47 24.99 -15.30
CA TYR A 100 9.84 23.66 -15.77
C TYR A 100 11.14 23.19 -15.14
N GLU A 101 12.10 24.08 -14.97
CA GLU A 101 13.39 23.83 -14.31
C GLU A 101 13.19 23.50 -12.83
N THR A 102 12.28 24.18 -12.15
CA THR A 102 11.93 23.89 -10.75
C THR A 102 11.20 22.56 -10.62
N ARG A 103 10.24 22.29 -11.53
CA ARG A 103 9.53 21.00 -11.58
C ARG A 103 10.49 19.84 -11.87
N GLN A 104 11.45 20.04 -12.77
CA GLN A 104 12.49 19.05 -13.08
C GLN A 104 13.41 18.81 -11.88
N ARG A 105 13.83 19.86 -11.16
CA ARG A 105 14.61 19.74 -9.92
C ARG A 105 13.87 18.94 -8.85
N MET A 106 12.57 19.18 -8.67
CA MET A 106 11.74 18.42 -7.72
C MET A 106 11.62 16.94 -8.11
N ARG A 107 11.44 16.63 -9.40
CA ARG A 107 11.42 15.24 -9.90
C ARG A 107 12.76 14.54 -9.66
N ALA A 108 13.86 15.18 -10.04
CA ALA A 108 15.21 14.65 -9.85
C ALA A 108 15.54 14.42 -8.36
N ALA A 109 15.11 15.33 -7.47
CA ALA A 109 15.29 15.18 -6.03
C ALA A 109 14.50 13.97 -5.48
N ASN A 110 13.27 13.75 -5.95
CA ASN A 110 12.46 12.59 -5.58
C ASN A 110 13.07 11.28 -6.09
N GLU A 111 13.54 11.24 -7.34
CA GLU A 111 14.26 10.08 -7.90
C GLU A 111 15.52 9.75 -7.09
N MET A 112 16.29 10.76 -6.70
CA MET A 112 17.47 10.57 -5.86
C MET A 112 17.10 10.00 -4.48
N ARG A 113 16.00 10.49 -3.88
CA ARG A 113 15.50 9.99 -2.59
C ARG A 113 15.07 8.52 -2.69
N GLU A 114 14.38 8.14 -3.76
CA GLU A 114 14.00 6.75 -4.02
C GLU A 114 15.23 5.86 -4.23
N ARG A 115 16.24 6.32 -4.98
CA ARG A 115 17.51 5.58 -5.12
C ARG A 115 18.21 5.34 -3.78
N VAL A 116 18.25 6.35 -2.89
CA VAL A 116 18.84 6.19 -1.55
C VAL A 116 18.05 5.19 -0.71
N LYS A 117 16.71 5.23 -0.79
CA LYS A 117 15.83 4.27 -0.12
C LYS A 117 16.05 2.85 -0.65
N GLN A 118 16.14 2.68 -1.96
CA GLN A 118 16.43 1.40 -2.61
C GLN A 118 17.80 0.86 -2.19
N GLN A 119 18.85 1.67 -2.19
CA GLN A 119 20.17 1.26 -1.71
C GLN A 119 20.15 0.83 -0.23
N ARG A 120 19.31 1.47 0.59
CA ARG A 120 19.11 1.06 1.99
C ARG A 120 18.39 -0.28 2.07
N GLU A 121 17.36 -0.49 1.27
CA GLU A 121 16.62 -1.76 1.17
C GLU A 121 17.53 -2.89 0.69
N ASP A 122 18.36 -2.66 -0.35
CA ASP A 122 19.33 -3.63 -0.85
C ASP A 122 20.37 -4.02 0.22
N ARG A 123 20.86 -3.05 0.99
CA ARG A 123 21.77 -3.33 2.12
C ARG A 123 21.10 -4.19 3.19
N MET A 124 19.83 -3.92 3.50
CA MET A 124 19.07 -4.70 4.47
C MET A 124 18.74 -6.11 3.94
N ALA A 125 18.41 -6.23 2.66
CA ALA A 125 18.13 -7.51 2.00
C ALA A 125 19.38 -8.40 1.97
N ARG A 126 20.56 -7.82 1.67
CA ARG A 126 21.83 -8.56 1.67
C ARG A 126 22.18 -9.13 3.04
N ILE A 127 21.92 -8.38 4.12
CA ILE A 127 22.16 -8.86 5.50
C ILE A 127 21.21 -10.02 5.86
N GLN A 128 19.96 -10.00 5.37
CA GLN A 128 19.02 -11.10 5.61
C GLN A 128 19.39 -12.37 4.85
N ALA A 129 19.92 -12.24 3.63
CA ALA A 129 20.36 -13.38 2.82
C ALA A 129 21.62 -14.08 3.40
N THR A 130 22.48 -13.33 4.09
CA THR A 130 23.68 -13.88 4.75
C THR A 130 23.42 -14.22 6.21
N SER A 131 22.27 -14.79 6.56
CA SER A 131 22.12 -15.51 7.83
C SER A 131 22.42 -17.00 7.61
N PRO A 132 23.69 -17.45 7.58
CA PRO A 132 24.04 -18.85 7.64
C PRO A 132 23.86 -19.32 9.08
N TYR A 133 22.62 -19.34 9.57
CA TYR A 133 22.25 -20.12 10.74
C TYR A 133 21.64 -21.44 10.27
N GLN A 134 22.38 -22.15 9.41
CA GLN A 134 22.38 -23.61 9.50
C GLN A 134 23.15 -23.99 10.77
N ALA A 135 22.49 -23.83 11.92
CA ALA A 135 22.76 -24.64 13.09
C ALA A 135 22.18 -26.04 12.82
N SER A 136 22.76 -26.70 11.82
CA SER A 136 22.66 -28.15 11.67
C SER A 136 23.52 -28.72 12.78
N GLY A 137 22.86 -29.11 13.87
CA GLY A 137 23.45 -30.04 14.81
C GLY A 137 23.84 -31.31 14.05
N ALA A 138 25.13 -31.44 13.76
CA ALA A 138 25.75 -32.73 13.48
C ALA A 138 27.16 -32.64 14.08
N ALA A 139 27.30 -33.29 15.23
CA ALA A 139 28.58 -33.61 15.83
C ALA A 139 29.48 -34.26 14.77
N SER A 140 30.56 -33.57 14.42
CA SER A 140 31.76 -34.20 13.89
C SER A 140 32.95 -33.43 14.46
N THR A 141 33.54 -34.03 15.48
CA THR A 141 34.87 -33.74 15.99
C THR A 141 35.89 -33.95 14.87
N PRO A 142 36.68 -32.95 14.46
CA PRO A 142 37.98 -33.23 13.87
C PRO A 142 38.98 -33.37 15.02
N ALA A 143 39.51 -34.58 15.12
CA ALA A 143 40.62 -34.91 15.98
C ALA A 143 41.81 -33.97 15.74
N THR A 144 42.47 -33.65 16.85
CA THR A 144 43.87 -33.25 16.97
C THR A 144 44.76 -33.80 15.84
N ALA A 145 45.33 -32.89 15.04
CA ALA A 145 46.53 -33.15 14.25
C ALA A 145 47.48 -31.95 14.36
N GLU A 146 48.48 -32.16 15.19
CA GLU A 146 49.83 -31.62 15.28
C GLU A 146 50.28 -30.46 14.37
N VAL A 147 50.81 -29.43 15.04
CA VAL A 147 52.14 -28.84 14.85
C VAL A 147 52.89 -29.25 13.58
N ARG A 148 53.07 -28.29 12.65
CA ARG A 148 54.36 -28.14 11.97
C ARG A 148 54.60 -26.71 11.48
N ALA A 149 55.70 -26.15 11.98
CA ALA A 149 56.31 -24.92 11.53
C ALA A 149 56.73 -25.01 10.04
N GLY A 150 56.62 -23.89 9.32
CA GLY A 150 57.08 -23.83 7.93
C GLY A 150 56.90 -22.47 7.25
N ARG A 151 57.83 -21.55 7.53
CA ARG A 151 58.43 -20.52 6.64
C ARG A 151 57.61 -19.88 5.49
N SER A 152 57.56 -18.54 5.56
CA SER A 152 57.44 -17.54 4.47
C SER A 152 58.46 -17.75 3.32
N PRO A 153 58.36 -17.11 2.12
CA PRO A 153 58.30 -15.64 1.94
C PRO A 153 57.57 -15.09 0.67
N GLY A 154 57.45 -13.76 0.59
CA GLY A 154 57.17 -13.01 -0.66
C GLY A 154 56.13 -11.90 -0.47
N ALA A 155 56.48 -10.71 0.05
CA ALA A 155 57.09 -9.59 -0.68
C ALA A 155 56.24 -9.07 -1.85
N SER A 156 55.50 -7.98 -1.60
CA SER A 156 55.17 -6.96 -2.60
C SER A 156 54.87 -5.63 -1.87
N PRO A 157 55.71 -4.60 -2.02
CA PRO A 157 55.43 -3.25 -1.53
C PRO A 157 54.67 -2.49 -2.63
N GLY A 158 53.41 -2.15 -2.35
CA GLY A 158 52.59 -1.25 -3.17
C GLY A 158 52.43 0.09 -2.46
N PRO A 159 52.54 1.23 -3.17
CA PRO A 159 52.86 2.52 -2.58
C PRO A 159 51.69 3.14 -1.82
N GLU A 160 52.11 3.94 -0.85
CA GLU A 160 51.31 4.77 0.02
C GLU A 160 50.36 5.68 -0.77
N ASP A 161 49.06 5.59 -0.49
CA ASP A 161 48.16 6.71 -0.68
C ASP A 161 47.37 6.96 0.60
N ARG A 162 48.06 7.65 1.50
CA ARG A 162 47.64 7.99 2.85
C ARG A 162 46.70 9.19 2.80
N VAL A 163 45.51 9.03 2.22
CA VAL A 163 44.44 10.00 2.41
C VAL A 163 43.82 9.78 3.79
N ARG A 164 44.29 10.57 4.75
CA ARG A 164 43.66 10.84 6.05
C ARG A 164 42.17 11.15 5.85
N ARG A 165 41.30 10.13 5.95
CA ARG A 165 39.89 10.33 6.28
C ARG A 165 39.80 10.60 7.77
N SER A 166 39.71 11.89 8.10
CA SER A 166 39.23 12.38 9.37
C SER A 166 37.91 11.70 9.72
N SER A 167 37.94 10.87 10.77
CA SER A 167 36.74 10.36 11.42
C SER A 167 35.89 11.53 11.91
N PRO A 168 34.59 11.62 11.57
CA PRO A 168 33.73 12.58 12.22
C PRO A 168 33.56 12.15 13.68
N LYS A 169 34.09 12.98 14.57
CA LYS A 169 33.84 12.99 16.02
C LYS A 169 32.37 12.66 16.28
N SER A 170 32.15 11.50 16.89
CA SER A 170 30.93 11.14 17.60
C SER A 170 30.64 12.24 18.63
N GLN A 171 29.64 13.06 18.36
CA GLN A 171 29.10 13.97 19.37
C GLN A 171 28.40 13.16 20.47
N PRO A 172 28.54 13.55 21.74
CA PRO A 172 27.82 12.92 22.82
C PRO A 172 26.31 13.14 22.64
N ARG A 173 25.60 12.01 22.58
CA ARG A 173 24.16 11.86 22.67
C ARG A 173 23.65 12.66 23.88
N ARG A 174 23.22 13.91 23.65
CA ARG A 174 22.48 14.69 24.64
C ARG A 174 21.21 13.92 24.98
N GLN A 175 21.22 13.35 26.18
CA GLN A 175 20.02 13.00 26.93
C GLN A 175 19.18 14.27 27.03
N ARG A 176 18.12 14.37 26.23
CA ARG A 176 17.02 15.28 26.53
C ARG A 176 15.96 14.45 27.24
N SER A 177 15.90 14.72 28.53
CA SER A 177 14.86 14.35 29.47
C SER A 177 13.46 14.49 28.86
N ALA A 178 12.66 13.46 29.10
CA ALA A 178 11.21 13.58 29.09
C ALA A 178 10.84 14.61 30.18
N GLY A 179 10.41 15.79 29.73
CA GLY A 179 9.95 16.89 30.56
C GLY A 179 8.47 17.12 30.34
N HIS A 180 7.73 17.02 31.43
CA HIS A 180 6.33 17.34 31.66
C HIS A 180 5.71 18.50 30.85
N ALA A 181 4.42 18.29 30.54
CA ALA A 181 3.28 19.20 30.73
C ALA A 181 3.53 20.72 30.74
N THR A 182 2.72 21.45 29.98
CA THR A 182 1.61 22.27 30.52
C THR A 182 0.93 23.06 29.41
N ALA A 183 -0.32 23.42 29.72
CA ALA A 183 -1.25 24.22 28.96
C ALA A 183 -0.62 25.39 28.18
N ARG A 184 -1.08 25.58 26.94
CA ARG A 184 -0.93 26.85 26.24
C ARG A 184 -2.28 27.29 25.68
N GLU A 185 -3.04 27.88 26.58
CA GLU A 185 -3.62 29.21 26.45
C GLU A 185 -3.98 29.67 25.02
N ARG A 186 -5.30 29.67 24.80
CA ARG A 186 -6.06 30.51 23.87
C ARG A 186 -5.49 31.93 23.86
N ARG A 187 -4.80 32.32 22.79
CA ARG A 187 -4.69 33.71 22.39
C ARG A 187 -5.62 33.93 21.22
N GLU A 188 -6.78 34.50 21.53
CA GLU A 188 -7.61 35.21 20.56
C GLU A 188 -6.82 36.43 20.10
N GLY A 189 -6.45 36.42 18.82
CA GLY A 189 -5.77 37.53 18.14
C GLY A 189 -6.71 38.16 17.11
N PRO A 190 -6.66 39.50 16.93
CA PRO A 190 -7.75 40.28 16.39
C PRO A 190 -7.82 40.28 14.86
N THR A 191 -9.05 40.21 14.36
CA THR A 191 -9.60 41.04 13.27
C THR A 191 -8.64 41.49 12.18
N ALA A 192 -8.19 40.55 11.33
CA ALA A 192 -7.61 40.90 10.04
C ALA A 192 -8.74 41.28 9.07
N GLN A 193 -8.69 42.53 8.62
CA GLN A 193 -9.63 43.16 7.72
C GLN A 193 -9.80 42.35 6.43
N ARG A 194 -11.05 42.05 6.15
CA ARG A 194 -11.56 41.35 4.99
C ARG A 194 -11.47 42.28 3.78
N LEU A 195 -10.35 42.24 3.06
CA LEU A 195 -10.23 42.86 1.74
C LEU A 195 -11.13 42.09 0.76
N SER A 196 -12.31 42.64 0.51
CA SER A 196 -13.25 42.19 -0.51
C SER A 196 -12.70 42.50 -1.90
N TYR A 197 -11.99 41.53 -2.49
CA TYR A 197 -11.73 41.53 -3.93
C TYR A 197 -12.96 41.00 -4.66
N THR A 198 -13.76 41.90 -5.22
CA THR A 198 -14.75 41.57 -6.26
C THR A 198 -14.02 41.50 -7.61
N PRO A 199 -13.97 40.35 -8.29
CA PRO A 199 -13.41 40.28 -9.63
C PRO A 199 -14.37 40.97 -10.64
N PRO A 200 -13.83 41.67 -11.66
CA PRO A 200 -14.66 42.27 -12.71
C PRO A 200 -15.35 41.18 -13.54
N ARG A 201 -16.65 41.37 -13.71
CA ARG A 201 -17.58 40.60 -14.53
C ARG A 201 -17.25 40.83 -16.01
N SER A 202 -16.44 39.95 -16.63
CA SER A 202 -16.27 39.95 -18.08
C SER A 202 -17.40 39.16 -18.74
N SER A 203 -18.41 39.89 -19.20
CA SER A 203 -19.40 39.44 -20.17
C SER A 203 -18.75 39.34 -21.55
N SER A 204 -18.55 38.11 -22.03
CA SER A 204 -18.33 37.83 -23.46
C SER A 204 -18.75 36.39 -23.77
N LEU A 205 -19.97 36.25 -24.28
CA LEU A 205 -20.37 35.15 -25.18
C LEU A 205 -19.58 35.32 -26.49
N PRO A 206 -19.05 34.23 -27.07
CA PRO A 206 -19.59 33.78 -28.37
C PRO A 206 -19.39 32.26 -28.59
N PRO A 207 -19.54 31.74 -29.82
CA PRO A 207 -20.78 31.30 -30.43
C PRO A 207 -20.87 29.77 -30.53
N GLU A 208 -22.10 29.33 -30.73
CA GLU A 208 -22.55 28.01 -31.17
C GLU A 208 -21.70 27.48 -32.34
N ALA A 209 -20.97 26.40 -32.12
CA ALA A 209 -20.14 25.73 -33.13
C ALA A 209 -20.63 24.29 -33.35
N LYS A 210 -21.09 24.10 -34.58
CA LYS A 210 -21.56 22.89 -35.27
C LYS A 210 -20.88 21.58 -34.85
N GLU A 211 -21.73 20.58 -34.60
CA GLU A 211 -21.38 19.16 -34.63
C GLU A 211 -20.97 18.75 -36.05
N PRO A 212 -19.85 18.01 -36.23
CA PRO A 212 -19.61 17.23 -37.43
C PRO A 212 -20.19 15.82 -37.24
N GLU A 213 -21.24 15.53 -38.00
CA GLU A 213 -21.60 14.17 -38.38
C GLU A 213 -20.44 13.59 -39.21
N ASP A 214 -19.80 12.54 -38.71
CA ASP A 214 -18.83 11.76 -39.49
C ASP A 214 -19.47 10.39 -39.77
N GLU A 215 -20.21 10.37 -40.87
CA GLU A 215 -20.62 9.16 -41.57
C GLU A 215 -19.36 8.48 -42.14
N ARG A 216 -18.96 7.35 -41.56
CA ARG A 216 -18.12 6.37 -42.26
C ARG A 216 -18.85 5.05 -42.39
N GLU A 217 -19.61 5.01 -43.48
CA GLU A 217 -19.95 3.80 -44.20
C GLU A 217 -18.68 3.04 -44.65
N GLY A 218 -18.77 1.71 -44.64
CA GLY A 218 -18.37 0.88 -45.78
C GLY A 218 -16.89 0.54 -45.97
N MET A 219 -16.50 -0.68 -45.56
CA MET A 219 -15.56 -1.60 -46.23
C MET A 219 -15.41 -2.81 -45.28
N GLY A 220 -16.00 -3.98 -45.52
CA GLY A 220 -15.88 -4.77 -46.74
C GLY A 220 -14.61 -5.63 -46.66
N GLY A 221 -14.70 -6.84 -46.09
CA GLY A 221 -13.55 -7.75 -46.02
C GLY A 221 -13.78 -9.04 -45.21
N ALA A 222 -14.59 -9.95 -45.75
CA ALA A 222 -14.38 -11.40 -45.57
C ALA A 222 -13.37 -11.86 -46.66
N PRO A 223 -12.53 -12.90 -46.45
CA PRO A 223 -13.03 -14.28 -46.48
C PRO A 223 -12.27 -15.31 -45.60
N ALA A 224 -12.76 -16.56 -45.70
CA ALA A 224 -12.08 -17.84 -45.45
C ALA A 224 -12.04 -18.34 -43.99
N GLU A 225 -12.92 -19.27 -43.63
CA GLU A 225 -12.84 -20.74 -43.83
C GLU A 225 -12.08 -21.43 -42.68
N GLY A 226 -12.83 -22.20 -41.89
CA GLY A 226 -12.29 -23.01 -40.80
C GLY A 226 -13.40 -23.56 -39.91
N ALA A 227 -14.27 -24.39 -40.48
CA ALA A 227 -15.20 -25.23 -39.72
C ALA A 227 -14.41 -26.22 -38.83
N PRO A 228 -14.92 -26.51 -37.63
CA PRO A 228 -15.32 -27.89 -37.40
C PRO A 228 -16.79 -28.04 -37.03
N ASP A 229 -17.45 -28.91 -37.79
CA ASP A 229 -18.68 -29.61 -37.43
C ASP A 229 -18.56 -30.21 -36.02
N ASN A 230 -19.47 -29.84 -35.11
CA ASN A 230 -20.13 -30.74 -34.16
C ASN A 230 -21.05 -29.98 -33.19
N ALA A 231 -22.17 -30.65 -32.85
CA ALA A 231 -23.17 -30.36 -31.82
C ALA A 231 -24.40 -29.53 -32.27
N GLU A 232 -25.26 -30.25 -33.00
CA GLU A 232 -26.70 -30.43 -32.74
C GLU A 232 -27.43 -29.32 -31.96
N GLY A 233 -28.38 -28.69 -32.66
CA GLY A 233 -29.21 -27.62 -32.13
C GLY A 233 -30.06 -28.07 -30.96
N ASN A 234 -29.76 -27.51 -29.80
CA ASN A 234 -30.75 -27.20 -28.80
C ASN A 234 -31.24 -25.79 -29.15
N ALA A 235 -32.45 -25.67 -29.68
CA ALA A 235 -33.06 -24.37 -29.90
C ALA A 235 -33.26 -23.74 -28.52
N GLU A 236 -32.28 -22.92 -28.11
CA GLU A 236 -32.37 -22.05 -26.94
C GLU A 236 -33.63 -21.19 -27.11
N GLU A 237 -34.69 -21.64 -26.47
CA GLU A 237 -35.79 -20.82 -26.00
C GLU A 237 -35.15 -19.61 -25.32
N LEU A 238 -35.10 -18.47 -26.04
CA LEU A 238 -34.49 -17.23 -25.55
C LEU A 238 -35.00 -17.01 -24.13
N PRO A 239 -34.17 -17.20 -23.09
CA PRO A 239 -34.60 -16.84 -21.76
C PRO A 239 -34.95 -15.36 -21.81
N ASP A 240 -36.03 -14.96 -21.14
CA ASP A 240 -36.36 -13.56 -20.89
C ASP A 240 -35.17 -12.95 -20.11
N ASP A 241 -34.17 -12.51 -20.86
CA ASP A 241 -32.83 -12.14 -20.40
C ASP A 241 -32.90 -10.72 -19.84
N GLN A 242 -33.67 -10.56 -18.77
CA GLN A 242 -33.70 -9.30 -18.06
C GLN A 242 -32.36 -9.15 -17.33
N PRO A 243 -31.58 -8.10 -17.65
CA PRO A 243 -30.28 -7.90 -17.04
C PRO A 243 -30.45 -7.60 -15.56
N MET A 244 -29.83 -8.44 -14.72
CA MET A 244 -29.90 -8.32 -13.26
C MET A 244 -29.00 -7.20 -12.75
N LEU A 245 -27.83 -7.02 -13.35
CA LEU A 245 -26.83 -6.06 -12.88
C LEU A 245 -25.97 -5.50 -14.02
N TYR A 246 -25.79 -4.18 -14.00
CA TYR A 246 -24.82 -3.46 -14.82
C TYR A 246 -23.63 -3.00 -13.96
N VAL A 247 -22.41 -3.37 -14.36
CA VAL A 247 -21.19 -2.98 -13.64
C VAL A 247 -20.22 -2.32 -14.61
N ASP A 248 -19.90 -1.05 -14.37
CA ASP A 248 -18.91 -0.32 -15.15
C ASP A 248 -17.51 -0.53 -14.53
N VAL A 249 -16.59 -1.11 -15.31
CA VAL A 249 -15.23 -1.46 -14.87
C VAL A 249 -14.20 -0.66 -15.66
N ASN A 250 -13.32 0.03 -14.92
CA ASN A 250 -12.18 0.76 -15.50
C ASN A 250 -10.97 -0.18 -15.57
N ILE A 251 -10.63 -0.64 -16.77
CA ILE A 251 -9.50 -1.56 -16.99
C ILE A 251 -8.17 -0.79 -17.06
N THR A 252 -8.13 0.28 -17.87
CA THR A 252 -6.90 1.04 -18.14
C THR A 252 -7.17 2.52 -17.87
N PRO A 253 -6.31 3.23 -17.11
CA PRO A 253 -6.48 4.66 -16.88
C PRO A 253 -6.43 5.41 -18.22
N GLY A 254 -7.47 6.20 -18.50
CA GLY A 254 -7.61 6.97 -19.74
C GLY A 254 -8.46 6.31 -20.83
N GLN A 255 -8.87 5.05 -20.66
CA GLN A 255 -9.92 4.46 -21.49
C GLN A 255 -11.29 4.63 -20.83
N PRO A 256 -12.38 4.73 -21.62
CA PRO A 256 -13.73 4.75 -21.07
C PRO A 256 -14.02 3.45 -20.31
N PRO A 257 -14.85 3.50 -19.25
CA PRO A 257 -15.28 2.31 -18.52
C PRO A 257 -15.97 1.33 -19.47
N LYS A 258 -15.71 0.02 -19.28
CA LYS A 258 -16.42 -1.04 -19.99
C LYS A 258 -17.50 -1.61 -19.10
N ARG A 259 -18.69 -1.82 -19.66
CA ARG A 259 -19.86 -2.31 -18.92
C ARG A 259 -19.93 -3.83 -19.00
N ILE A 260 -20.04 -4.46 -17.84
CA ILE A 260 -20.36 -5.88 -17.68
C ILE A 260 -21.85 -5.98 -17.38
N ILE A 261 -22.52 -6.88 -18.07
CA ILE A 261 -23.94 -7.19 -17.89
C ILE A 261 -24.01 -8.60 -17.31
N LEU A 262 -24.72 -8.75 -16.20
CA LEU A 262 -24.98 -10.05 -15.58
C LEU A 262 -26.45 -10.38 -15.74
N PHE A 263 -26.74 -11.52 -16.37
CA PHE A 263 -28.08 -12.06 -16.52
C PHE A 263 -28.45 -12.99 -15.37
N GLN A 264 -29.74 -13.20 -15.15
CA GLN A 264 -30.23 -14.07 -14.08
C GLN A 264 -29.89 -15.54 -14.42
N GLY A 265 -29.23 -16.24 -13.49
CA GLY A 265 -28.81 -17.64 -13.69
C GLY A 265 -27.41 -17.80 -14.29
N GLN A 266 -26.81 -16.74 -14.84
CA GLN A 266 -25.45 -16.78 -15.35
C GLN A 266 -24.42 -16.87 -14.22
N SER A 267 -23.38 -17.68 -14.39
CA SER A 267 -22.35 -17.85 -13.36
C SER A 267 -21.37 -16.66 -13.36
N ILE A 268 -21.16 -16.04 -12.19
CA ILE A 268 -20.26 -14.88 -12.05
C ILE A 268 -18.82 -15.22 -12.48
N SER A 269 -18.41 -16.46 -12.25
CA SER A 269 -17.09 -16.98 -12.63
C SER A 269 -16.87 -16.98 -14.14
N GLU A 270 -17.87 -17.41 -14.90
CA GLU A 270 -17.83 -17.47 -16.36
C GLU A 270 -17.83 -16.07 -16.97
N VAL A 271 -18.72 -15.18 -16.53
CA VAL A 271 -18.74 -13.78 -16.99
C VAL A 271 -17.43 -13.06 -16.71
N ALA A 272 -16.83 -13.28 -15.53
CA ALA A 272 -15.53 -12.71 -15.20
C ALA A 272 -14.41 -13.28 -16.07
N ALA A 273 -14.45 -14.58 -16.39
CA ALA A 273 -13.47 -15.26 -17.24
C ALA A 273 -13.56 -14.77 -18.69
N ASP A 274 -14.77 -14.69 -19.25
CA ASP A 274 -15.02 -14.20 -20.60
C ASP A 274 -14.59 -12.74 -20.75
N PHE A 275 -14.94 -11.89 -19.77
CA PHE A 275 -14.50 -10.50 -19.76
C PHE A 275 -12.98 -10.37 -19.64
N ALA A 276 -12.35 -11.23 -18.85
CA ALA A 276 -10.89 -11.26 -18.72
C ALA A 276 -10.20 -11.71 -20.02
N ALA A 277 -10.74 -12.71 -20.70
CA ALA A 277 -10.24 -13.19 -21.98
C ALA A 277 -10.38 -12.12 -23.07
N ASN A 278 -11.56 -11.51 -23.20
CA ASN A 278 -11.86 -10.48 -24.20
C ASN A 278 -11.04 -9.19 -24.04
N HIS A 279 -10.51 -8.93 -22.86
CA HIS A 279 -9.74 -7.71 -22.57
C HIS A 279 -8.30 -7.99 -22.15
N MET A 280 -7.83 -9.25 -22.31
CA MET A 280 -6.47 -9.69 -21.98
C MET A 280 -6.05 -9.26 -20.57
N LEU A 281 -6.95 -9.41 -19.59
CA LEU A 281 -6.65 -9.06 -18.20
C LEU A 281 -5.61 -10.03 -17.62
N THR A 282 -4.67 -9.49 -16.84
CA THR A 282 -3.76 -10.35 -16.07
C THR A 282 -4.55 -11.24 -15.10
N PRO A 283 -4.08 -12.48 -14.80
CA PRO A 283 -4.81 -13.39 -13.92
C PRO A 283 -5.13 -12.79 -12.53
N ALA A 284 -4.24 -11.95 -12.01
CA ALA A 284 -4.46 -11.24 -10.75
C ALA A 284 -5.60 -10.21 -10.83
N LEU A 285 -5.78 -9.53 -11.97
CA LEU A 285 -6.90 -8.62 -12.20
C LEU A 285 -8.21 -9.38 -12.41
N ALA A 286 -8.16 -10.51 -13.13
CA ALA A 286 -9.32 -11.38 -13.32
C ALA A 286 -9.86 -11.90 -11.97
N GLN A 287 -8.98 -12.34 -11.07
CA GLN A 287 -9.36 -12.75 -9.71
C GLN A 287 -9.99 -11.61 -8.91
N LYS A 288 -9.44 -10.39 -9.01
CA LYS A 288 -10.02 -9.21 -8.34
C LYS A 288 -11.40 -8.86 -8.90
N LEU A 289 -11.57 -8.95 -10.22
CA LEU A 289 -12.85 -8.72 -10.87
C LEU A 289 -13.89 -9.73 -10.38
N HIS A 290 -13.53 -11.02 -10.34
CA HIS A 290 -14.39 -12.08 -9.81
C HIS A 290 -14.85 -11.81 -8.38
N ALA A 291 -13.91 -11.46 -7.49
CA ALA A 291 -14.23 -11.13 -6.11
C ALA A 291 -15.18 -9.93 -5.99
N LEU A 292 -14.94 -8.89 -6.80
CA LEU A 292 -15.78 -7.68 -6.84
C LEU A 292 -17.20 -8.01 -7.31
N LEU A 293 -17.35 -8.75 -8.41
CA LEU A 293 -18.67 -9.12 -8.93
C LEU A 293 -19.44 -9.98 -7.92
N ARG A 294 -18.76 -10.89 -7.20
CA ARG A 294 -19.37 -11.68 -6.12
C ARG A 294 -19.88 -10.80 -4.98
N GLU A 295 -19.11 -9.81 -4.54
CA GLU A 295 -19.52 -8.89 -3.47
C GLU A 295 -20.72 -8.03 -3.90
N VAL A 296 -20.71 -7.49 -5.13
CA VAL A 296 -21.80 -6.66 -5.64
C VAL A 296 -23.08 -7.49 -5.81
N ALA A 297 -22.98 -8.72 -6.33
CA ALA A 297 -24.13 -9.62 -6.47
C ALA A 297 -24.78 -9.92 -5.11
N LEU A 298 -23.98 -10.32 -4.10
CA LEU A 298 -24.49 -10.56 -2.74
C LEU A 298 -25.18 -9.32 -2.14
N LYS A 299 -24.64 -8.13 -2.40
CA LYS A 299 -25.23 -6.88 -1.91
C LYS A 299 -26.55 -6.53 -2.60
N GLN A 300 -26.74 -6.94 -3.85
CA GLN A 300 -28.01 -6.77 -4.57
C GLN A 300 -29.07 -7.74 -4.06
N GLU A 301 -28.71 -9.01 -3.82
CA GLU A 301 -29.63 -9.99 -3.22
C GLU A 301 -30.13 -9.57 -1.84
N LEU A 302 -29.30 -8.87 -1.06
CA LEU A 302 -29.70 -8.30 0.22
C LEU A 302 -30.62 -7.08 0.11
N ARG A 303 -30.68 -6.43 -1.06
CA ARG A 303 -31.56 -5.27 -1.31
C ARG A 303 -32.92 -5.66 -1.87
N THR A 304 -33.00 -6.81 -2.54
CA THR A 304 -34.24 -7.31 -3.13
C THR A 304 -35.09 -8.12 -2.16
N LYS A 305 -34.54 -8.50 -0.99
CA LYS A 305 -35.26 -9.10 0.14
C LYS A 305 -35.78 -8.04 1.09
#